data_AF-A0A941ESG6-F1
#
_entry.id   AF-A0A941ESG6-F1
#
_cell.length_a   1.000
_cell.length_b   1.000
_cell.length_c   1.000
_cell.angle_alpha   90.00
_cell.angle_beta   90.00
_cell.angle_gamma   90.00
#
_symmetry.space_group_name_H-M   'P 1'
#
loop_
_entity.id
_entity.type
_entity.pdbx_description
1 polymer ?
#
loop_
_entity_poly.entity_id
_entity_poly.type
_entity_poly.pdbx_seq_one_letter_code
_entity_poly.pdbx_strand_id
1 'polypeptide(L)'
;MKQSAKKEVERAEIALQRMRAKAADLLSAELPRQSTYVHKILRHRETGVRVRVLDTQAPDAPAGLFDLPLRYVVECETHGGSPQSYATVHAAMGAARRSYDWCEGCAAVMGPRPSERSRPRTHADAHAAHRQQHGHRHGHGHGLHLPEMHLPGHGHGADAGASGDGADAAGPGESADRKT
;
A
#
# COMPACT_ATOMS: atom_id res chain seq x y z
N MET A 1 48.05 35.77 -27.60
CA MET A 1 47.67 34.36 -27.87
C MET A 1 46.84 33.72 -26.75
N LYS A 2 47.20 33.81 -25.45
CA LYS A 2 46.46 33.17 -24.34
C LYS A 2 44.98 33.56 -24.19
N GLN A 3 44.60 34.78 -24.55
CA GLN A 3 43.20 35.24 -24.48
C GLN A 3 42.28 34.60 -25.55
N SER A 4 42.83 34.15 -26.68
CA SER A 4 42.03 33.51 -27.73
C SER A 4 41.59 32.11 -27.30
N ALA A 5 42.53 31.34 -26.74
CA ALA A 5 42.26 29.99 -26.24
C ALA A 5 41.17 29.97 -25.14
N LYS A 6 41.17 30.96 -24.23
CA LYS A 6 40.14 31.06 -23.18
C LYS A 6 38.73 31.27 -23.77
N LYS A 7 38.60 32.13 -24.78
CA LYS A 7 37.32 32.39 -25.45
C LYS A 7 36.81 31.19 -26.25
N GLU A 8 37.71 30.41 -26.84
CA GLU A 8 37.34 29.19 -27.55
C GLU A 8 36.82 28.10 -26.60
N VAL A 9 37.48 27.92 -25.45
CA VAL A 9 37.02 26.99 -24.41
C VAL A 9 35.64 27.38 -23.88
N GLU A 10 35.43 28.67 -23.59
CA GLU A 10 34.13 29.18 -23.11
C GLU A 10 33.01 28.95 -24.12
N ARG A 11 33.26 29.19 -25.42
CA ARG A 11 32.30 28.90 -26.50
C ARG A 11 31.99 27.41 -26.62
N ALA A 12 33.02 26.56 -26.51
CA ALA A 12 32.85 25.11 -26.56
C ALA A 12 32.02 24.60 -25.37
N GLU A 13 32.23 25.16 -24.18
CA GLU A 13 31.46 24.80 -22.99
C GLU A 13 29.99 25.21 -23.11
N ILE A 14 29.71 26.43 -23.59
CA ILE A 14 28.34 26.89 -23.85
C ILE A 14 27.66 26.00 -24.90
N ALA A 15 28.37 25.63 -25.97
CA ALA A 15 27.84 24.73 -26.99
C ALA A 15 27.52 23.34 -26.41
N LEU A 16 28.41 22.79 -25.58
CA LEU A 16 28.20 21.51 -24.91
C LEU A 16 27.00 21.55 -23.96
N GLN A 17 26.83 22.63 -23.18
CA GLN A 17 25.68 22.81 -22.31
C GLN A 17 24.37 22.87 -23.11
N ARG A 18 24.34 23.57 -24.24
CA ARG A 18 23.17 23.60 -25.14
C ARG A 18 22.85 22.24 -25.73
N MET A 19 23.86 21.48 -26.13
CA MET A 19 23.65 20.11 -26.63
C MET A 19 23.11 19.18 -25.53
N ARG A 20 23.61 19.30 -24.29
CA ARG A 20 23.09 18.54 -23.15
C ARG A 20 21.64 18.88 -22.83
N ALA A 21 21.28 20.16 -22.83
CA ALA A 21 19.90 20.59 -22.62
C ALA A 21 18.97 20.03 -23.70
N LYS A 22 19.35 20.15 -24.97
CA LYS A 22 18.58 19.59 -26.09
C LYS A 22 18.45 18.07 -26.02
N ALA A 23 19.52 17.37 -25.65
CA ALA A 23 19.48 15.93 -25.46
C ALA A 23 18.54 15.52 -24.31
N ALA A 24 18.54 16.28 -23.21
CA ALA A 24 17.62 16.04 -22.08
C ALA A 24 16.15 16.24 -22.47
N ASP A 25 15.84 17.24 -23.29
CA ASP A 25 14.47 17.46 -23.79
C ASP A 25 13.99 16.32 -24.70
N LEU A 26 14.86 15.85 -25.60
CA LEU A 26 14.55 14.71 -26.47
C LEU A 26 14.34 13.43 -25.67
N LEU A 27 15.21 13.16 -24.68
CA LEU A 27 15.08 12.00 -23.79
C LEU A 27 13.85 12.10 -22.88
N SER A 28 13.46 13.30 -22.46
CA SER A 28 12.26 13.51 -21.63
C SER A 28 10.96 13.23 -22.38
N ALA A 29 10.96 13.38 -23.72
CA ALA A 29 9.83 12.99 -24.56
C ALA A 29 9.73 11.46 -24.75
N GLU A 30 10.84 10.73 -24.63
CA GLU A 30 10.91 9.28 -24.84
C GLU A 30 10.81 8.46 -23.55
N LEU A 31 10.98 9.07 -22.38
CA LEU A 31 10.76 8.35 -21.12
C LEU A 31 9.29 7.91 -21.09
N PRO A 32 9.00 6.59 -21.04
CA PRO A 32 7.64 6.11 -20.96
C PRO A 32 7.05 6.73 -19.70
N ARG A 33 6.13 7.69 -19.89
CA ARG A 33 5.30 8.17 -18.79
C ARG A 33 4.75 6.90 -18.15
N GLN A 34 5.08 6.68 -16.89
CA GLN A 34 4.55 5.53 -16.15
C GLN A 34 3.05 5.54 -16.42
N SER A 35 2.55 4.46 -17.02
CA SER A 35 1.16 4.43 -17.44
C SER A 35 0.29 4.67 -16.21
N THR A 36 -0.59 5.67 -16.29
CA THR A 36 -1.50 6.01 -15.19
C THR A 36 -2.45 4.85 -14.89
N TYR A 37 -2.63 3.96 -15.85
CA TYR A 37 -3.26 2.66 -15.73
C TYR A 37 -2.65 1.77 -14.64
N VAL A 38 -1.32 1.80 -14.44
CA VAL A 38 -0.68 1.02 -13.36
C VAL A 38 -0.65 1.87 -12.10
N HIS A 39 -1.68 1.75 -11.28
CA HIS A 39 -1.78 2.47 -10.02
C HIS A 39 -0.61 2.16 -9.07
N LYS A 40 -0.27 0.87 -8.88
CA LYS A 40 0.85 0.47 -8.02
C LYS A 40 1.36 -0.93 -8.32
N ILE A 41 2.67 -1.12 -8.20
CA ILE A 41 3.31 -2.44 -8.19
C ILE A 41 3.82 -2.71 -6.78
N LEU A 42 3.33 -3.78 -6.16
CA LEU A 42 3.80 -4.28 -4.88
C LEU A 42 4.76 -5.43 -5.12
N ARG A 43 5.88 -5.44 -4.40
CA ARG A 43 6.83 -6.54 -4.36
C ARG A 43 6.92 -7.09 -2.95
N HIS A 44 6.62 -8.37 -2.79
CA HIS A 44 6.84 -9.07 -1.52
C HIS A 44 8.35 -9.26 -1.32
N ARG A 45 8.90 -8.70 -0.24
CA ARG A 45 10.36 -8.64 -0.02
C ARG A 45 10.99 -10.02 0.12
N GLU A 46 10.29 -10.95 0.78
CA GLU A 46 10.80 -12.28 1.10
C GLU A 46 10.78 -13.22 -0.09
N THR A 47 9.72 -13.15 -0.91
CA THR A 47 9.50 -14.09 -2.02
C THR A 47 9.83 -13.50 -3.39
N GLY A 48 9.99 -12.18 -3.49
CA GLY A 48 10.17 -11.48 -4.75
C GLY A 48 8.91 -11.37 -5.63
N VAL A 49 7.78 -11.95 -5.21
CA VAL A 49 6.50 -11.92 -5.94
C VAL A 49 6.06 -10.50 -6.20
N ARG A 50 5.60 -10.24 -7.44
CA ARG A 50 5.11 -8.95 -7.92
C ARG A 50 3.60 -9.02 -8.14
N VAL A 51 2.89 -8.04 -7.60
CA VAL A 51 1.44 -7.88 -7.72
C VAL A 51 1.16 -6.46 -8.20
N ARG A 52 0.35 -6.31 -9.23
CA ARG A 52 -0.02 -5.01 -9.81
C ARG A 52 -1.45 -4.67 -9.44
N VAL A 53 -1.67 -3.40 -9.15
CA VAL A 53 -2.99 -2.78 -9.02
C VAL A 53 -3.16 -1.84 -10.20
N LEU A 54 -4.23 -2.04 -10.96
CA LEU A 54 -4.54 -1.35 -12.21
C LEU A 54 -5.80 -0.49 -11.99
N ASP A 55 -5.84 0.74 -12.50
CA ASP A 55 -7.02 1.60 -12.53
C ASP A 55 -7.64 1.54 -13.93
N THR A 56 -8.78 0.86 -14.06
CA THR A 56 -9.47 0.63 -15.33
C THR A 56 -10.09 1.90 -15.90
N GLN A 57 -10.18 2.97 -15.11
CA GLN A 57 -10.67 4.29 -15.53
C GLN A 57 -9.54 5.30 -15.81
N ALA A 58 -8.28 4.86 -15.77
CA ALA A 58 -7.18 5.74 -16.16
C ALA A 58 -7.32 6.17 -17.64
N PRO A 59 -6.92 7.41 -17.99
CA PRO A 59 -7.09 7.94 -19.35
C PRO A 59 -6.31 7.16 -20.41
N ASP A 60 -5.28 6.43 -20.01
CA ASP A 60 -4.46 5.56 -20.84
C ASP A 60 -4.78 4.06 -20.65
N ALA A 61 -5.88 3.73 -19.96
CA ALA A 61 -6.33 2.36 -19.84
C ALA A 61 -6.76 1.81 -21.22
N PRO A 62 -6.37 0.58 -21.58
CA PRO A 62 -6.80 -0.02 -22.84
C PRO A 62 -8.32 -0.16 -22.87
N ALA A 63 -8.95 0.41 -23.90
CA ALA A 63 -10.41 0.34 -24.08
C ALA A 63 -10.87 -1.12 -24.24
N GLY A 64 -11.95 -1.50 -23.56
CA GLY A 64 -12.59 -2.81 -23.70
C GLY A 64 -11.89 -3.97 -22.97
N LEU A 65 -10.86 -3.70 -22.16
CA LEU A 65 -10.22 -4.77 -21.39
C LEU A 65 -11.08 -5.21 -20.19
N PHE A 66 -11.94 -4.32 -19.67
CA PHE A 66 -12.82 -4.60 -18.55
C PHE A 66 -14.18 -3.91 -18.75
N ASP A 67 -15.18 -4.66 -19.22
CA ASP A 67 -16.60 -4.26 -19.16
C ASP A 67 -17.18 -4.39 -17.73
N LEU A 68 -16.30 -4.47 -16.73
CA LEU A 68 -16.67 -4.66 -15.34
C LEU A 68 -17.01 -3.30 -14.71
N PRO A 69 -18.05 -3.20 -13.87
CA PRO A 69 -18.42 -1.97 -13.16
C PRO A 69 -17.39 -1.54 -12.10
N LEU A 70 -16.29 -2.28 -11.96
CA LEU A 70 -15.31 -2.13 -10.90
C LEU A 70 -14.07 -1.41 -11.43
N ARG A 71 -13.65 -0.38 -10.68
CA ARG A 71 -12.62 0.58 -11.08
C ARG A 71 -11.19 0.05 -10.95
N TYR A 72 -10.94 -0.90 -10.06
CA TYR A 72 -9.59 -1.38 -9.77
C TYR A 72 -9.47 -2.86 -10.01
N VAL A 73 -8.40 -3.27 -10.68
CA VAL A 73 -8.08 -4.68 -10.92
C VAL A 73 -6.74 -5.02 -10.29
N VAL A 74 -6.66 -6.18 -9.66
CA VAL A 74 -5.45 -6.70 -9.00
C VAL A 74 -5.01 -7.96 -9.72
N GLU A 75 -3.74 -7.99 -10.13
CA GLU A 75 -3.16 -9.10 -10.90
C GLU A 75 -1.83 -9.54 -10.29
N CYS A 76 -1.60 -10.85 -10.24
CA CYS A 76 -0.32 -11.40 -9.84
C CYS A 76 0.55 -11.55 -11.09
N GLU A 77 1.48 -10.61 -11.29
CA GLU A 77 2.41 -10.61 -12.43
C GLU A 77 3.32 -11.84 -12.42
N THR A 78 3.73 -12.31 -11.24
CA THR A 78 4.68 -13.43 -11.13
C THR A 78 4.07 -14.78 -11.51
N HIS A 79 2.81 -15.04 -11.16
CA HIS A 79 2.17 -16.35 -11.36
C HIS A 79 1.10 -16.35 -12.45
N GLY A 80 0.66 -15.18 -12.92
CA GLY A 80 -0.39 -15.07 -13.95
C GLY A 80 -1.77 -15.54 -13.48
N GLY A 81 -2.07 -15.43 -12.18
CA GLY A 81 -3.36 -15.84 -11.62
C GLY A 81 -4.53 -14.99 -12.11
N SER A 82 -5.76 -15.50 -11.94
CA SER A 82 -6.98 -14.81 -12.36
C SER A 82 -7.10 -13.43 -11.69
N PRO A 83 -7.27 -12.34 -12.47
CA PRO A 83 -7.41 -11.00 -11.94
C PRO A 83 -8.60 -10.87 -10.98
N GLN A 84 -8.43 -10.05 -9.95
CA GLN A 84 -9.49 -9.75 -8.98
C GLN A 84 -9.94 -8.30 -9.12
N SER A 85 -11.24 -8.06 -9.16
CA SER A 85 -11.81 -6.73 -9.39
C SER A 85 -12.37 -6.13 -8.09
N TYR A 86 -12.17 -4.83 -7.89
CA TYR A 86 -12.56 -4.11 -6.67
C TYR A 86 -13.12 -2.72 -7.00
N ALA A 87 -14.11 -2.28 -6.22
CA ALA A 87 -14.71 -0.96 -6.39
C ALA A 87 -13.79 0.17 -5.92
N THR A 88 -12.94 -0.09 -4.92
CA THR A 88 -12.10 0.94 -4.29
C THR A 88 -10.63 0.56 -4.29
N VAL A 89 -9.77 1.57 -4.37
CA VAL A 89 -8.31 1.40 -4.32
C VAL A 89 -7.86 0.76 -3.01
N HIS A 90 -8.53 1.05 -1.90
CA HIS A 90 -8.19 0.51 -0.59
C HIS A 90 -8.40 -1.01 -0.56
N ALA A 91 -9.54 -1.49 -1.07
CA ALA A 91 -9.82 -2.92 -1.16
C ALA A 91 -8.83 -3.63 -2.10
N ALA A 92 -8.54 -3.03 -3.27
CA ALA A 92 -7.56 -3.55 -4.22
C ALA A 92 -6.15 -3.65 -3.60
N MET A 93 -5.71 -2.61 -2.89
CA MET A 93 -4.43 -2.60 -2.18
C MET A 93 -4.39 -3.61 -1.03
N GLY A 94 -5.50 -3.80 -0.32
CA GLY A 94 -5.64 -4.83 0.71
C GLY A 94 -5.49 -6.23 0.13
N ALA A 95 -6.18 -6.51 -0.96
CA ALA A 95 -6.09 -7.77 -1.69
C ALA A 95 -4.71 -8.01 -2.31
N ALA A 96 -4.06 -6.98 -2.83
CA ALA A 96 -2.71 -7.10 -3.38
C ALA A 96 -1.69 -7.50 -2.31
N ARG A 97 -1.82 -6.98 -1.09
CA ARG A 97 -0.97 -7.37 0.07
C ARG A 97 -1.26 -8.78 0.57
N ARG A 98 -2.47 -9.30 0.33
CA ARG A 98 -2.87 -10.67 0.66
C ARG A 98 -3.02 -11.51 -0.59
N SER A 99 -2.05 -11.42 -1.49
CA SER A 99 -2.09 -12.15 -2.76
C SER A 99 -2.17 -13.68 -2.60
N TYR A 100 -1.73 -14.23 -1.48
CA TYR A 100 -1.90 -15.66 -1.14
C TYR A 100 -3.36 -16.06 -0.87
N ASP A 101 -4.28 -15.14 -0.58
CA ASP A 101 -5.69 -15.47 -0.34
C ASP A 101 -6.41 -15.88 -1.64
N TRP A 102 -5.92 -15.41 -2.80
CA TRP A 102 -6.61 -15.58 -4.08
C TRP A 102 -5.71 -16.07 -5.23
N CYS A 103 -4.39 -16.02 -5.09
CA CYS A 103 -3.46 -16.58 -6.07
C CYS A 103 -2.80 -17.84 -5.52
N GLU A 104 -3.07 -18.99 -6.14
CA GLU A 104 -2.55 -20.30 -5.73
C GLU A 104 -1.01 -20.35 -5.74
N GLY A 105 -0.37 -19.73 -6.74
CA GLY A 105 1.09 -19.63 -6.79
C GLY A 105 1.66 -18.81 -5.63
N CYS A 106 1.00 -17.71 -5.26
CA CYS A 106 1.36 -16.93 -4.09
C CYS A 106 1.20 -17.74 -2.79
N ALA A 107 0.11 -18.50 -2.68
CA ALA A 107 -0.15 -19.36 -1.52
C ALA A 107 0.92 -20.46 -1.37
N ALA A 108 1.35 -21.06 -2.49
CA ALA A 108 2.39 -22.08 -2.48
C ALA A 108 3.77 -21.54 -2.00
N VAL A 109 4.13 -20.32 -2.39
CA VAL A 109 5.46 -19.74 -2.08
C VAL A 109 5.49 -19.05 -0.71
N MET A 110 4.43 -18.34 -0.33
CA MET A 110 4.38 -17.64 0.97
C MET A 110 3.90 -18.55 2.11
N GLY A 111 3.33 -19.71 1.77
CA GLY A 111 2.67 -20.60 2.72
C GLY A 111 1.36 -20.03 3.27
N PRO A 112 0.55 -20.85 3.95
CA PRO A 112 -0.58 -20.34 4.72
C PRO A 112 -0.04 -19.38 5.77
N ARG A 113 -0.54 -18.15 5.80
CA ARG A 113 -0.18 -17.22 6.86
C ARG A 113 -0.44 -17.91 8.21
N PRO A 114 0.48 -17.85 9.18
CA PRO A 114 0.18 -18.32 10.54
C PRO A 114 -1.13 -17.66 10.94
N SER A 115 -2.14 -18.49 11.18
CA SER A 115 -3.51 -18.03 11.40
C SER A 115 -3.50 -16.89 12.41
N GLU A 116 -4.32 -15.87 12.22
CA GLU A 116 -4.41 -14.72 13.14
C GLU A 116 -4.65 -15.14 14.59
N ARG A 117 -5.11 -16.37 14.84
CA ARG A 117 -5.23 -16.99 16.16
C ARG A 117 -3.89 -17.23 16.88
N SER A 118 -2.76 -17.26 16.16
CA SER A 118 -1.43 -17.43 16.74
C SER A 118 -0.79 -16.11 17.17
N ARG A 119 -1.35 -14.96 16.74
CA ARG A 119 -0.93 -13.67 17.27
C ARG A 119 -1.64 -13.43 18.60
N PRO A 120 -0.92 -13.14 19.70
CA PRO A 120 -1.56 -12.75 20.95
C PRO A 120 -2.52 -11.59 20.66
N ARG A 121 -3.79 -11.79 21.03
CA ARG A 121 -4.94 -11.06 20.49
C ARG A 121 -4.90 -9.56 20.74
N THR A 122 -4.05 -9.07 21.62
CA THR A 122 -3.90 -7.63 21.86
C THR A 122 -2.48 -7.26 22.25
N HIS A 123 -2.09 -6.02 21.92
CA HIS A 123 -0.91 -5.37 22.52
C HIS A 123 -1.02 -5.37 24.06
N ALA A 124 -2.25 -5.38 24.60
CA ALA A 124 -2.54 -5.52 26.02
C ALA A 124 -2.17 -6.92 26.57
N ASP A 125 -2.40 -8.00 25.82
CA ASP A 125 -1.97 -9.35 26.18
C ASP A 125 -0.45 -9.50 26.09
N ALA A 126 0.18 -8.89 25.08
CA ALA A 126 1.64 -8.84 24.97
C ALA A 126 2.26 -8.05 26.15
N HIS A 127 1.65 -6.92 26.54
CA HIS A 127 2.05 -6.18 27.73
C HIS A 127 1.76 -6.95 29.03
N ALA A 128 0.64 -7.66 29.14
CA ALA A 128 0.31 -8.48 30.30
C ALA A 128 1.28 -9.65 30.46
N ALA A 129 1.63 -10.34 29.36
CA ALA A 129 2.64 -11.40 29.35
C ALA A 129 4.03 -10.87 29.70
N HIS A 130 4.44 -9.72 29.15
CA HIS A 130 5.70 -9.06 29.51
C HIS A 130 5.72 -8.61 30.98
N ARG A 131 4.59 -8.09 31.49
CA ARG A 131 4.46 -7.69 32.91
C ARG A 131 4.51 -8.90 33.85
N GLN A 132 4.00 -10.07 33.45
CA GLN A 132 4.17 -11.32 34.20
C GLN A 132 5.62 -11.80 34.22
N GLN A 133 6.37 -11.65 33.12
CA GLN A 133 7.78 -12.05 33.06
C GLN A 133 8.71 -11.13 33.88
N HIS A 134 8.37 -9.84 33.99
CA HIS A 134 9.16 -8.87 34.76
C HIS A 134 8.62 -8.58 36.17
N GLY A 135 7.40 -9.01 36.49
CA GLY A 135 6.72 -8.71 37.76
C GLY A 135 7.18 -9.54 38.96
N HIS A 136 8.01 -10.57 38.77
CA HIS A 136 8.45 -11.46 39.87
C HIS A 136 9.82 -11.12 40.46
N ARG A 137 10.42 -9.97 40.10
CA ARG A 137 11.80 -9.67 40.48
C ARG A 137 12.04 -8.27 41.05
N HIS A 138 11.08 -7.68 41.77
CA HIS A 138 11.39 -6.54 42.65
C HIS A 138 10.64 -6.65 43.98
N GLY A 139 11.07 -7.61 44.79
CA GLY A 139 10.96 -7.49 46.23
C GLY A 139 11.97 -6.46 46.74
N HIS A 140 11.47 -5.51 47.51
CA HIS A 140 12.16 -4.75 48.55
C HIS A 140 13.28 -3.80 48.10
N GLY A 141 12.92 -2.51 48.00
CA GLY A 141 13.89 -1.43 47.84
C GLY A 141 13.27 -0.08 48.17
N HIS A 142 13.30 0.25 49.46
CA HIS A 142 13.18 1.54 50.15
C HIS A 142 12.69 2.77 49.35
N GLY A 143 11.64 3.38 49.89
CA GLY A 143 11.06 4.61 49.41
C GLY A 143 12.04 5.77 49.36
N LEU A 144 11.95 6.52 48.27
CA LEU A 144 12.30 7.93 48.24
C LEU A 144 11.01 8.71 47.99
N HIS A 145 10.59 9.40 49.04
CA HIS A 145 9.49 10.33 49.07
C HIS A 145 9.84 11.53 48.17
N LEU A 146 9.24 11.59 46.98
CA LEU A 146 9.30 12.76 46.11
C LEU A 146 8.08 13.64 46.39
N PRO A 147 8.28 14.97 46.57
CA PRO A 147 7.19 15.89 46.79
C PRO A 147 6.31 16.05 45.54
N GLU A 148 5.03 16.09 45.80
CA GLU A 148 3.90 16.19 44.89
C GLU A 148 3.96 17.49 44.08
N MET A 149 4.38 17.40 42.81
CA MET A 149 4.28 18.52 41.87
C MET A 149 2.92 18.43 41.16
N HIS A 150 2.02 19.33 41.54
CA HIS A 150 0.73 19.58 40.88
C HIS A 150 0.94 19.86 39.38
N LEU A 151 0.42 18.98 38.53
CA LEU A 151 0.29 19.19 37.09
C LEU A 151 -1.13 19.72 36.79
N PRO A 152 -1.28 20.83 36.04
CA PRO A 152 -2.59 21.33 35.64
C PRO A 152 -3.27 20.37 34.65
N GLY A 153 -4.56 20.12 34.88
CA GLY A 153 -5.38 19.20 34.11
C GLY A 153 -5.49 19.56 32.63
N HIS A 154 -5.26 18.56 31.78
CA HIS A 154 -5.68 18.58 30.39
C HIS A 154 -7.08 17.96 30.30
N GLY A 155 -8.07 18.80 29.96
CA GLY A 155 -9.45 18.41 29.77
C GLY A 155 -9.60 17.37 28.68
N HIS A 156 -10.29 16.28 29.01
CA HIS A 156 -10.83 15.33 28.05
C HIS A 156 -12.02 15.96 27.34
N GLY A 157 -11.80 16.34 26.08
CA GLY A 157 -12.87 16.56 25.11
C GLY A 157 -13.50 15.21 24.77
N ALA A 158 -14.68 14.97 25.34
CA ALA A 158 -15.59 13.94 24.91
C ALA A 158 -16.31 14.45 23.65
N ASP A 159 -16.02 13.84 22.50
CA ASP A 159 -16.91 13.92 21.34
C ASP A 159 -17.40 12.52 21.00
N ALA A 160 -18.66 12.32 21.40
CA ALA A 160 -19.52 11.25 20.98
C ALA A 160 -19.81 11.39 19.48
N GLY A 161 -19.74 10.28 18.74
CA GLY A 161 -19.97 10.30 17.29
C GLY A 161 -20.41 8.96 16.73
N ALA A 162 -21.68 8.63 16.96
CA ALA A 162 -22.57 7.85 16.11
C ALA A 162 -22.14 6.43 15.66
N SER A 163 -22.64 5.44 16.40
CA SER A 163 -22.96 4.11 15.88
C SER A 163 -24.09 4.24 14.84
N GLY A 164 -23.78 3.97 13.57
CA GLY A 164 -24.78 3.80 12.52
C GLY A 164 -25.05 2.32 12.31
N ASP A 165 -26.10 1.81 12.94
CA ASP A 165 -26.73 0.53 12.61
C ASP A 165 -27.41 0.67 11.23
N GLY A 166 -26.81 0.05 10.21
CA GLY A 166 -27.27 0.09 8.83
C GLY A 166 -27.71 -1.29 8.34
N ALA A 167 -28.95 -1.63 8.65
CA ALA A 167 -29.91 -2.46 7.91
C ALA A 167 -29.41 -3.69 7.12
N ASP A 168 -29.77 -4.85 7.66
CA ASP A 168 -30.14 -6.05 6.90
C ASP A 168 -31.09 -5.73 5.73
N ALA A 169 -30.68 -6.08 4.52
CA ALA A 169 -31.59 -6.25 3.38
C ALA A 169 -31.41 -7.67 2.84
N ALA A 170 -32.13 -8.59 3.46
CA ALA A 170 -32.50 -9.87 2.85
C ALA A 170 -33.47 -9.60 1.68
N GLY A 171 -33.18 -10.16 0.52
CA GLY A 171 -34.11 -10.20 -0.61
C GLY A 171 -33.78 -11.36 -1.54
N PRO A 172 -34.50 -12.50 -1.46
CA PRO A 172 -34.43 -13.54 -2.48
C PRO A 172 -35.38 -13.16 -3.63
N GLY A 173 -34.83 -12.85 -4.81
CA GLY A 173 -35.57 -12.81 -6.08
C GLY A 173 -35.11 -13.99 -6.93
N GLU A 174 -35.85 -15.09 -6.89
CA GLU A 174 -36.98 -15.43 -7.77
C GLU A 174 -36.50 -15.99 -9.11
N SER A 175 -36.75 -17.30 -9.23
CA SER A 175 -36.53 -18.16 -10.38
C SER A 175 -37.65 -17.97 -11.41
N ALA A 176 -37.28 -17.76 -12.67
CA ALA A 176 -38.11 -18.03 -13.85
C ALA A 176 -37.12 -18.39 -14.97
N ASP A 177 -37.06 -19.58 -15.57
CA ASP A 177 -38.10 -20.49 -16.07
C ASP A 177 -38.93 -19.85 -17.22
N ARG A 178 -38.47 -20.13 -18.46
CA ARG A 178 -39.13 -20.06 -19.79
C ARG A 178 -38.09 -19.66 -20.84
N LYS A 179 -37.96 -20.29 -22.01
CA LYS A 179 -38.90 -21.09 -22.81
C LYS A 179 -38.08 -21.94 -23.80
N THR A 180 -38.62 -23.11 -24.10
CA THR A 180 -38.41 -23.95 -25.31
C THR A 180 -38.18 -23.17 -26.59
#